data_AF-A0A8R1EPX1-F1
#
_entry.id   AF-A0A8R1EPX1-F1
#
_cell.length_a   1.000
_cell.length_b   1.000
_cell.length_c   1.000
_cell.angle_alpha   90.00
_cell.angle_beta   90.00
_cell.angle_gamma   90.00
#
_symmetry.space_group_name_H-M   'P 1'
#
loop_
_entity.id
_entity.type
_entity.pdbx_description
1 polymer ?
#
loop_
_entity_poly.entity_id
_entity_poly.type
_entity_poly.pdbx_seq_one_letter_code
_entity_poly.pdbx_strand_id
1 'polypeptide(L)'
;MRRLSLPSHLFSWIAERHHIRCVFDVPSEHKGVVPLYFMNPNHEANPLFEGHLGSRRSEDGKDSPLFTSWKLVTDSVNKNLLFKAVQTLVNSSRLVKNGSVHVGAHFPIFRDIQFASLDLFGRALLRDALDSQYDSESNKLPPKIKEILPIQDHPLSHVTRACRKVFMPLDLF
;
A
#
# COMPACT_ATOMS: atom_id res chain seq x y z
N MET A 1 23.12 7.88 -0.17
CA MET A 1 22.17 6.80 -0.49
C MET A 1 20.87 7.07 0.28
N ARG A 2 19.88 7.72 -0.35
CA ARG A 2 18.64 8.12 0.34
C ARG A 2 17.72 6.89 0.41
N ARG A 3 17.66 6.27 1.60
CA ARG A 3 16.81 5.11 1.86
C ARG A 3 15.37 5.60 2.05
N LEU A 4 14.42 5.08 1.28
CA LEU A 4 13.00 5.28 1.56
C LEU A 4 12.62 4.28 2.65
N SER A 5 12.64 4.74 3.90
CA SER A 5 12.34 3.92 5.07
C SER A 5 10.83 3.68 5.17
N LEU A 6 10.29 2.86 4.27
CA LEU A 6 8.88 2.48 4.25
C LEU A 6 8.75 0.99 4.65
N PRO A 7 7.89 0.65 5.63
CA PRO A 7 7.85 -0.68 6.27
C PRO A 7 7.11 -1.76 5.45
N SER A 8 7.81 -2.62 4.70
CA SER A 8 7.16 -3.55 3.78
C SER A 8 7.09 -4.94 4.40
N HIS A 9 5.98 -5.63 4.13
CA HIS A 9 5.81 -7.01 4.57
C HIS A 9 6.60 -7.94 3.64
N LEU A 10 7.84 -8.28 4.01
CA LEU A 10 8.45 -9.51 3.51
C LEU A 10 7.72 -10.70 4.19
N PHE A 11 7.13 -11.55 3.36
CA PHE A 11 6.55 -12.82 3.77
C PHE A 11 7.56 -13.92 3.43
N SER A 12 8.45 -14.28 4.35
CA SER A 12 9.07 -15.61 4.34
C SER A 12 9.70 -16.04 5.68
N TRP A 13 9.45 -17.31 5.99
CA TRP A 13 10.23 -18.35 6.70
C TRP A 13 10.76 -18.23 8.14
N ILE A 14 10.74 -17.09 8.84
CA ILE A 14 11.56 -16.98 10.08
C ILE A 14 10.92 -17.45 11.42
N ALA A 15 9.59 -17.43 11.65
CA ALA A 15 9.00 -18.05 12.87
C ALA A 15 7.46 -18.10 12.90
N GLU A 16 6.89 -19.09 13.62
CA GLU A 16 5.44 -19.29 13.78
C GLU A 16 4.71 -18.32 14.73
N ARG A 17 5.41 -17.67 15.67
CA ARG A 17 4.78 -16.76 16.64
C ARG A 17 5.74 -15.63 17.03
N HIS A 18 5.33 -14.40 16.74
CA HIS A 18 5.95 -13.08 16.99
C HIS A 18 6.63 -12.42 15.76
N HIS A 19 6.01 -11.32 15.31
CA HIS A 19 6.49 -10.42 14.26
C HIS A 19 7.48 -9.40 14.85
N ILE A 20 8.77 -9.54 14.57
CA ILE A 20 9.65 -8.37 14.44
C ILE A 20 9.82 -8.16 12.93
N ARG A 21 8.86 -7.49 12.30
CA ARG A 21 8.92 -7.13 10.87
C ARG A 21 9.46 -5.71 10.74
N CYS A 22 10.78 -5.58 10.84
CA CYS A 22 11.48 -4.39 10.38
C CYS A 22 12.22 -4.78 9.11
N VAL A 23 11.50 -4.81 7.99
CA VAL A 23 12.13 -4.98 6.68
C VAL A 23 11.77 -3.80 5.80
N PHE A 24 12.80 -3.10 5.38
CA PHE A 24 12.74 -2.03 4.42
C PHE A 24 12.20 -2.57 3.10
N ASP A 25 11.37 -1.78 2.40
CA ASP A 25 11.12 -2.10 1.00
C ASP A 25 12.37 -1.86 0.17
N VAL A 26 12.76 -2.88 -0.59
CA VAL A 26 13.93 -2.81 -1.47
C VAL A 26 13.40 -2.74 -2.90
N PRO A 27 13.43 -1.56 -3.55
CA PRO A 27 12.79 -1.38 -4.84
C PRO A 27 13.21 -2.43 -5.89
N SER A 28 14.48 -2.81 -5.87
CA SER A 28 15.07 -3.78 -6.82
C SER A 28 14.59 -5.23 -6.65
N GLU A 29 14.01 -5.59 -5.51
CA GLU A 29 13.53 -6.96 -5.25
C GLU A 29 12.09 -7.21 -5.72
N HIS A 30 11.40 -6.17 -6.20
CA HIS A 30 10.06 -6.30 -6.76
C HIS A 30 10.11 -6.82 -8.19
N LYS A 31 9.93 -8.14 -8.35
CA LYS A 31 9.95 -8.86 -9.65
C LYS A 31 8.57 -9.22 -10.20
N GLY A 32 7.50 -8.72 -9.57
CA GLY A 32 6.10 -9.08 -9.89
C GLY A 32 5.18 -7.86 -9.88
N VAL A 33 4.22 -7.85 -8.96
CA VAL A 33 3.36 -6.68 -8.74
C VAL A 33 4.25 -5.50 -8.33
N VAL A 34 4.02 -4.34 -8.92
CA VAL A 34 4.75 -3.11 -8.62
C VAL A 34 4.06 -2.38 -7.45
N PRO A 35 4.78 -2.03 -6.36
CA PRO A 35 4.19 -1.28 -5.26
C PRO A 35 3.64 0.08 -5.70
N LEU A 36 2.53 0.50 -5.10
CA LEU A 36 1.83 1.71 -5.54
C LEU A 36 2.70 2.97 -5.47
N TYR A 37 3.58 3.10 -4.46
CA TYR A 37 4.42 4.28 -4.28
C TYR A 37 5.45 4.49 -5.40
N PHE A 38 5.79 3.46 -6.18
CA PHE A 38 6.67 3.61 -7.35
C PHE A 38 6.08 4.58 -8.37
N MET A 39 4.75 4.75 -8.37
CA MET A 39 4.07 5.66 -9.26
C MET A 39 4.22 7.14 -8.87
N ASN A 40 4.89 7.47 -7.76
CA ASN A 40 5.14 8.85 -7.37
C ASN A 40 6.00 9.59 -8.43
N PRO A 41 5.52 10.72 -8.99
CA PRO A 41 6.28 11.59 -9.89
C PRO A 41 7.66 11.99 -9.39
N ASN A 42 7.83 12.13 -8.09
CA ASN A 42 9.09 12.54 -7.47
C ASN A 42 10.23 11.51 -7.65
N HIS A 43 9.94 10.32 -8.19
CA HIS A 43 10.93 9.27 -8.45
C HIS A 43 11.53 9.30 -9.87
N GLU A 44 11.08 10.15 -10.79
CA GLU A 44 11.57 10.14 -12.19
C GLU A 44 13.09 10.25 -12.34
N ALA A 45 13.73 11.04 -11.49
CA ALA A 45 15.17 11.24 -11.51
C ALA A 45 15.92 10.40 -10.46
N ASN A 46 15.27 9.39 -9.86
CA ASN A 46 15.86 8.59 -8.79
C ASN A 46 16.37 7.23 -9.33
N PRO A 47 17.69 7.00 -9.34
CA PRO A 47 18.29 5.77 -9.84
C PRO A 47 17.82 4.50 -9.14
N LEU A 48 17.30 4.61 -7.90
CA LEU A 48 16.76 3.47 -7.16
C LEU A 48 15.49 2.87 -7.80
N PHE A 49 14.83 3.62 -8.68
CA PHE A 49 13.61 3.20 -9.36
C PHE A 49 13.79 3.04 -10.87
N GLU A 50 15.01 3.26 -11.39
CA GLU A 50 15.35 3.01 -12.79
C GLU A 50 15.06 1.54 -13.13
N GLY A 51 14.35 1.30 -14.25
CA GLY A 51 13.95 -0.04 -14.67
C GLY A 51 12.73 -0.63 -13.95
N HIS A 52 12.28 -0.05 -12.83
CA HIS A 52 11.09 -0.51 -12.10
C HIS A 52 9.90 0.46 -12.15
N LEU A 53 10.13 1.69 -12.59
CA LEU A 53 9.06 2.63 -12.93
C LEU A 53 8.29 2.10 -14.15
N GLY A 54 7.14 1.45 -13.88
CA GLY A 54 6.17 1.17 -14.92
C GLY A 54 5.77 2.46 -15.64
N SER A 55 5.48 2.38 -16.93
CA SER A 55 5.05 3.56 -17.69
C SER A 55 3.82 4.16 -17.02
N ARG A 56 3.92 5.43 -16.60
CA ARG A 56 2.80 6.17 -16.04
C ARG A 56 1.77 6.55 -17.09
N ARG A 57 2.13 6.38 -18.38
CA ARG A 57 1.23 6.53 -19.51
C ARG A 57 1.02 5.19 -20.22
N SER A 58 -0.22 4.95 -20.64
CA SER A 58 -0.57 3.92 -21.61
C SER A 58 -0.05 4.29 -23.00
N GLU A 59 -0.04 3.34 -23.92
CA GLU A 59 0.28 3.54 -25.34
C GLU A 59 -0.62 4.62 -25.98
N ASP A 60 -1.87 4.73 -25.52
CA ASP A 60 -2.83 5.76 -25.95
C ASP A 60 -2.58 7.16 -25.35
N GLY A 61 -1.48 7.35 -24.62
CA GLY A 61 -1.11 8.62 -23.97
C GLY A 61 -1.89 8.97 -22.70
N LYS A 62 -2.87 8.13 -22.30
CA LYS A 62 -3.62 8.27 -21.03
C LYS A 62 -2.81 7.81 -19.83
N ASP A 63 -3.17 8.25 -18.62
CA ASP A 63 -2.57 7.72 -17.39
C ASP A 63 -2.74 6.19 -17.29
N SER A 64 -1.70 5.48 -16.86
CA SER A 64 -1.80 4.05 -16.63
C SER A 64 -2.75 3.76 -15.45
N PRO A 65 -3.40 2.60 -15.40
CA PRO A 65 -4.31 2.25 -14.32
C PRO A 65 -3.64 2.33 -12.94
N LEU A 66 -2.38 1.90 -12.84
CA LEU A 66 -1.62 1.95 -11.58
C LEU A 66 -1.32 3.39 -11.15
N PHE A 67 -0.93 4.26 -12.09
CA PHE A 67 -0.71 5.68 -11.79
C PHE A 67 -2.02 6.40 -11.41
N THR A 68 -3.13 6.04 -12.04
CA THR A 68 -4.46 6.54 -11.68
C THR A 68 -4.85 6.13 -10.26
N SER A 69 -4.62 4.86 -9.89
CA SER A 69 -4.81 4.39 -8.50
C SER A 69 -3.94 5.16 -7.52
N TRP A 70 -2.67 5.43 -7.84
CA TRP A 70 -1.77 6.19 -6.96
C TRP A 70 -2.29 7.62 -6.73
N LYS A 71 -2.72 8.32 -7.79
CA LYS A 71 -3.34 9.65 -7.69
C LYS A 71 -4.59 9.63 -6.80
N LEU A 72 -5.49 8.68 -7.06
CA LEU A 72 -6.75 8.58 -6.31
C LEU A 72 -6.53 8.25 -4.83
N VAL A 73 -5.61 7.34 -4.52
CA VAL A 73 -5.29 6.95 -3.14
C VAL A 73 -4.68 8.12 -2.39
N THR A 74 -3.65 8.76 -2.93
CA THR A 74 -2.98 9.89 -2.28
C THR A 74 -3.89 11.09 -2.11
N ASP A 75 -4.69 11.44 -3.12
CA ASP A 75 -5.72 12.49 -3.03
C ASP A 75 -6.78 12.17 -1.96
N SER A 76 -7.22 10.90 -1.89
CA SER A 76 -8.20 10.46 -0.89
C SER A 76 -7.65 10.56 0.53
N VAL A 77 -6.38 10.22 0.76
CA VAL A 77 -5.74 10.41 2.07
C VAL A 77 -5.66 11.89 2.42
N ASN A 78 -5.23 12.75 1.49
CA ASN A 78 -5.16 14.20 1.71
C ASN A 78 -6.53 14.81 2.05
N LYS A 79 -7.61 14.27 1.47
CA LYS A 79 -8.99 14.72 1.69
C LYS A 79 -9.72 14.00 2.83
N ASN A 80 -9.05 13.13 3.59
CA ASN A 80 -9.67 12.29 4.63
C ASN A 80 -10.82 11.40 4.12
N LEU A 81 -10.74 10.94 2.87
CA LEU A 81 -11.72 10.06 2.22
C LEU A 81 -11.20 8.62 2.12
N LEU A 82 -10.73 8.04 3.22
CA LEU A 82 -9.97 6.79 3.18
C LEU A 82 -10.77 5.60 2.62
N PHE A 83 -12.09 5.57 2.79
CA PHE A 83 -12.95 4.57 2.15
C PHE A 83 -12.78 4.53 0.63
N LYS A 84 -12.63 5.71 -0.01
CA LYS A 84 -12.39 5.82 -1.45
C LYS A 84 -11.05 5.20 -1.83
N ALA A 85 -10.00 5.44 -1.03
CA ALA A 85 -8.69 4.81 -1.25
C ALA A 85 -8.77 3.28 -1.17
N VAL A 86 -9.42 2.75 -0.13
CA VAL A 86 -9.63 1.31 0.05
C VAL A 86 -10.40 0.73 -1.14
N GLN A 87 -11.51 1.37 -1.52
CA GLN A 87 -12.34 0.91 -2.64
C GLN A 87 -11.60 0.94 -3.98
N THR A 88 -10.77 1.97 -4.23
CA THR A 88 -9.90 2.03 -5.41
C THR A 88 -8.98 0.81 -5.48
N LEU A 89 -8.32 0.45 -4.38
CA LEU A 89 -7.37 -0.67 -4.36
C LEU A 89 -8.06 -2.03 -4.45
N VAL A 90 -9.16 -2.24 -3.72
CA VAL A 90 -10.00 -3.44 -3.86
C VAL A 90 -10.43 -3.63 -5.31
N ASN A 91 -10.96 -2.58 -5.94
CA ASN A 91 -11.42 -2.67 -7.32
C ASN A 91 -10.27 -2.92 -8.31
N SER A 92 -9.10 -2.33 -8.07
CA SER A 92 -7.91 -2.55 -8.93
C SER A 92 -7.39 -3.99 -8.89
N SER A 93 -7.59 -4.68 -7.76
CA SER A 93 -7.22 -6.08 -7.57
C SER A 93 -8.33 -7.07 -7.95
N ARG A 94 -9.54 -6.58 -8.26
CA ARG A 94 -10.70 -7.44 -8.51
C ARG A 94 -10.57 -8.18 -9.84
N LEU A 95 -10.73 -9.49 -9.79
CA LEU A 95 -10.79 -10.38 -10.95
C LEU A 95 -12.15 -11.05 -11.04
N VAL A 96 -12.63 -11.30 -12.25
CA VAL A 96 -13.82 -12.13 -12.51
C VAL A 96 -13.35 -13.42 -13.15
N LYS A 97 -13.53 -14.55 -12.46
CA LYS A 97 -13.21 -15.89 -12.95
C LYS A 97 -14.45 -16.77 -12.85
N ASN A 98 -14.83 -17.41 -13.96
CA ASN A 98 -15.98 -18.32 -14.03
C ASN A 98 -17.27 -17.74 -13.44
N GLY A 99 -17.56 -16.45 -13.68
CA GLY A 99 -18.74 -15.76 -13.14
C GLY A 99 -18.66 -15.38 -11.65
N SER A 100 -17.56 -15.71 -10.97
CA SER A 100 -17.32 -15.39 -9.56
C SER A 100 -16.25 -14.31 -9.40
N VAL A 101 -16.39 -13.49 -8.35
CA VAL A 101 -15.47 -12.38 -8.04
C VAL A 101 -14.37 -12.88 -7.13
N HIS A 102 -13.12 -12.63 -7.50
CA HIS A 102 -11.94 -12.97 -6.72
C HIS A 102 -11.05 -11.75 -6.55
N VAL A 103 -10.16 -11.81 -5.57
CA VAL A 103 -9.11 -10.81 -5.37
C VAL A 103 -7.81 -11.37 -5.97
N GLY A 104 -7.24 -10.65 -6.92
CA GLY A 104 -5.99 -10.98 -7.59
C GLY A 104 -4.76 -10.72 -6.72
N ALA A 105 -3.58 -11.01 -7.27
CA ALA A 105 -2.32 -10.71 -6.59
C ALA A 105 -2.15 -9.19 -6.44
N HIS A 106 -1.91 -8.74 -5.21
CA HIS A 106 -1.68 -7.35 -4.87
C HIS A 106 -0.90 -7.26 -3.54
N PHE A 107 -0.31 -6.10 -3.28
CA PHE A 107 0.23 -5.82 -1.94
C PHE A 107 -0.89 -5.54 -0.95
N PRO A 108 -0.67 -5.78 0.36
CA PRO A 108 -1.67 -5.45 1.36
C PRO A 108 -2.18 -4.01 1.20
N ILE A 109 -3.50 -3.83 1.17
CA ILE A 109 -4.15 -2.55 0.85
C ILE A 109 -3.63 -1.45 1.77
N PHE A 110 -3.61 -1.71 3.09
CA PHE A 110 -3.09 -0.74 4.04
C PHE A 110 -1.61 -0.38 3.78
N ARG A 111 -0.78 -1.36 3.38
CA ARG A 111 0.64 -1.12 3.06
C ARG A 111 0.75 -0.13 1.91
N ASP A 112 0.03 -0.35 0.82
CA ASP A 112 0.11 0.53 -0.36
C ASP A 112 -0.40 1.95 -0.05
N ILE A 113 -1.50 2.07 0.71
CA ILE A 113 -1.99 3.37 1.19
C ILE A 113 -0.94 4.06 2.05
N GLN A 114 -0.43 3.37 3.08
CA GLN A 114 0.54 3.93 4.01
C GLN A 114 1.81 4.36 3.27
N PHE A 115 2.29 3.55 2.34
CA PHE A 115 3.54 3.79 1.62
C PHE A 115 3.42 4.96 0.66
N ALA A 116 2.41 4.95 -0.19
CA ALA A 116 2.21 6.03 -1.15
C ALA A 116 2.00 7.37 -0.42
N SER A 117 1.33 7.33 0.74
CA SER A 117 1.11 8.51 1.57
C SER A 117 2.36 8.97 2.30
N LEU A 118 3.14 8.06 2.89
CA LEU A 118 4.40 8.42 3.56
C LEU A 118 5.43 8.95 2.57
N ASP A 119 5.50 8.34 1.39
CA ASP A 119 6.41 8.75 0.33
C ASP A 119 6.08 10.16 -0.21
N LEU A 120 4.78 10.50 -0.31
CA LEU A 120 4.34 11.81 -0.78
C LEU A 120 4.35 12.89 0.31
N PHE A 121 3.77 12.60 1.48
CA PHE A 121 3.54 13.59 2.54
C PHE A 121 4.63 13.60 3.62
N GLY A 122 5.47 12.56 3.68
CA GLY A 122 6.54 12.45 4.65
C GLY A 122 6.05 12.61 6.10
N ARG A 123 6.61 13.60 6.80
CA ARG A 123 6.29 13.89 8.21
C ARG A 123 4.92 14.54 8.41
N ALA A 124 4.30 15.09 7.37
CA ALA A 124 2.97 15.68 7.46
C ALA A 124 1.86 14.62 7.58
N LEU A 125 2.15 13.35 7.30
CA LEU A 125 1.18 12.28 7.45
C LEU A 125 0.93 11.93 8.92
N LEU A 126 -0.30 12.13 9.38
CA LEU A 126 -0.77 11.66 10.69
C LEU A 126 -1.03 10.16 10.68
N ARG A 127 0.00 9.37 11.01
CA ARG A 127 -0.03 7.89 10.92
C ARG A 127 -1.10 7.25 11.80
N ASP A 128 -1.27 7.76 13.02
CA ASP A 128 -2.24 7.24 13.99
C ASP A 128 -3.69 7.49 13.54
N ALA A 129 -3.92 8.63 12.89
CA ALA A 129 -5.20 8.94 12.27
C ALA A 129 -5.46 7.99 11.09
N LEU A 130 -4.45 7.75 10.24
CA LEU A 130 -4.56 6.82 9.12
C LEU A 130 -4.89 5.39 9.57
N ASP A 131 -4.25 4.91 10.64
CA ASP A 131 -4.53 3.60 11.24
C ASP A 131 -5.96 3.48 11.76
N SER A 132 -6.44 4.52 12.45
CA SER A 132 -7.77 4.54 13.04
C SER A 132 -8.86 4.66 11.96
N GLN A 133 -8.61 5.48 10.94
CA GLN A 133 -9.48 5.60 9.78
C GLN A 133 -9.52 4.29 8.97
N TYR A 134 -8.40 3.59 8.81
CA TYR A 134 -8.41 2.34 8.04
C TYR A 134 -9.28 1.28 8.71
N ASP A 135 -9.19 1.19 10.03
CA ASP A 135 -10.02 0.33 10.87
C ASP A 135 -11.51 0.66 10.71
N SER A 136 -11.88 1.94 10.79
CA SER A 136 -13.28 2.36 10.62
C SER A 136 -13.82 2.18 9.21
N GLU A 137 -13.05 2.56 8.18
CA GLU A 137 -13.50 2.59 6.80
C GLU A 137 -13.50 1.19 6.16
N SER A 138 -12.52 0.33 6.47
CA SER A 138 -12.50 -1.05 5.97
C SER A 138 -13.71 -1.84 6.47
N ASN A 139 -14.21 -1.49 7.66
CA ASN A 139 -15.43 -2.06 8.21
C ASN A 139 -16.71 -1.67 7.46
N LYS A 140 -16.66 -0.68 6.55
CA LYS A 140 -17.80 -0.28 5.70
C LYS A 140 -17.85 -1.02 4.37
N LEU A 141 -16.85 -1.87 4.08
CA LEU A 141 -16.85 -2.67 2.85
C LEU A 141 -18.06 -3.63 2.81
N PRO A 142 -18.64 -3.88 1.62
CA PRO A 142 -19.73 -4.83 1.48
C PRO A 142 -19.35 -6.23 2.01
N PRO A 143 -20.26 -6.97 2.68
CA PRO A 143 -19.95 -8.29 3.25
C PRO A 143 -19.32 -9.27 2.25
N LYS A 144 -19.87 -9.33 1.03
CA LYS A 144 -19.34 -10.17 -0.06
C LYS A 144 -17.89 -9.86 -0.44
N ILE A 145 -17.45 -8.62 -0.27
CA ILE A 145 -16.06 -8.23 -0.52
C ILE A 145 -15.19 -8.62 0.68
N LYS A 146 -15.66 -8.38 1.91
CA LYS A 146 -14.94 -8.77 3.13
C LYS A 146 -14.65 -10.27 3.18
N GLU A 147 -15.59 -11.10 2.72
CA GLU A 147 -15.45 -12.56 2.68
C GLU A 147 -14.34 -13.05 1.75
N ILE A 148 -14.06 -12.31 0.66
CA ILE A 148 -13.04 -12.68 -0.33
C ILE A 148 -11.71 -11.96 -0.12
N LEU A 149 -11.63 -10.99 0.80
CA LEU A 149 -10.40 -10.28 1.11
C LEU A 149 -9.45 -11.17 1.91
N PRO A 150 -8.18 -11.29 1.51
CA PRO A 150 -7.20 -12.04 2.28
C PRO A 150 -6.94 -11.38 3.63
N ILE A 151 -6.54 -12.19 4.62
CA ILE A 151 -6.35 -11.78 6.03
C ILE A 151 -5.48 -10.53 6.17
N GLN A 152 -4.48 -10.37 5.30
CA GLN A 152 -3.55 -9.23 5.31
C GLN A 152 -4.20 -7.86 5.04
N ASP A 153 -5.39 -7.83 4.42
CA ASP A 153 -6.12 -6.60 4.12
C ASP A 153 -7.13 -6.22 5.21
N HIS A 154 -7.37 -7.09 6.18
CA HIS A 154 -8.22 -6.76 7.31
C HIS A 154 -7.48 -5.82 8.27
N PRO A 155 -8.21 -4.94 8.99
CA PRO A 155 -7.61 -4.08 10.00
C PRO A 155 -6.78 -4.87 11.03
N LEU A 156 -5.62 -4.31 11.36
CA LEU A 156 -4.74 -4.91 12.37
C LEU A 156 -5.30 -4.70 13.79
N SER A 157 -5.08 -5.69 14.65
CA SER A 157 -5.39 -5.57 16.08
C SER A 157 -4.67 -4.37 16.73
N HIS A 158 -5.21 -3.85 17.84
CA HIS A 158 -4.56 -2.78 18.60
C HIS A 158 -3.13 -3.12 19.02
N VAL A 159 -2.88 -4.37 19.44
CA VAL A 159 -1.55 -4.84 19.83
C VAL A 159 -0.60 -4.82 18.62
N THR A 160 -1.03 -5.35 17.47
CA THR A 160 -0.21 -5.34 16.26
C THR A 160 0.10 -3.92 15.78
N ARG A 161 -0.88 -3.01 15.84
CA ARG A 161 -0.68 -1.58 15.53
C ARG A 161 0.35 -0.95 16.47
N ALA A 162 0.24 -1.19 17.78
CA ALA A 162 1.19 -0.70 18.78
C ALA A 162 2.61 -1.24 18.53
N CYS A 163 2.77 -2.54 18.27
CA CYS A 163 4.05 -3.14 17.92
C CYS A 163 4.67 -2.48 16.69
N ARG A 164 3.88 -2.19 15.64
CA ARG A 164 4.39 -1.51 14.44
C ARG A 164 4.92 -0.11 14.73
N LYS A 165 4.35 0.62 15.71
CA LYS A 165 4.85 1.94 16.12
C LYS A 165 6.20 1.84 16.82
N VAL A 166 6.38 0.83 17.68
CA VAL A 166 7.61 0.62 18.44
C VAL A 166 8.76 0.12 17.55
N PHE A 167 8.45 -0.72 16.56
CA PHE A 167 9.45 -1.31 15.65
C PHE A 167 9.58 -0.59 14.31
N MET A 168 8.92 0.56 14.10
CA MET A 168 9.29 1.42 12.98
C MET A 168 10.67 2.02 13.29
N PRO A 169 11.64 1.97 12.35
CA PRO A 169 12.91 2.63 12.58
C PRO A 169 12.61 4.11 12.79
N LEU A 170 13.04 4.60 13.96
CA LEU A 170 12.90 5.99 14.41
C LEU A 170 13.66 6.96 13.51
N ASP A 171 14.41 6.48 12.51
CA ASP A 171 15.30 7.27 11.67
C ASP A 171 14.71 7.55 10.27
N LEU A 172 13.59 8.26 10.26
CA LEU A 172 13.14 9.08 9.12
C LEU A 172 13.49 10.56 9.37
N PHE A 173 14.67 10.79 9.94
CA PHE A 173 15.20 12.13 10.20
C PHE A 173 15.93 12.68 8.97
#